data_AF-A0A6S7G286-F1
#
_entry.id   AF-A0A6S7G286-F1
#
_cell.length_a   1.000
_cell.length_b   1.000
_cell.length_c   1.000
_cell.angle_alpha   90.00
_cell.angle_beta   90.00
_cell.angle_gamma   90.00
#
_symmetry.space_group_name_H-M   'P 1'
#
loop_
_entity.id
_entity.type
_entity.pdbx_description
1 polymer ?
#
loop_
_entity_poly.entity_id
_entity_poly.type
_entity_poly.pdbx_seq_one_letter_code
_entity_poly.pdbx_strand_id
1 'polypeptide(L)'
;MSKVKTEFCSSVKPVRRKISPPRLVLIHSPSEPIENGKNRRKFPSSKDCCVKVCAVHVVNSESGSKQERVSIRYECGGQSTLENNNSLINGPTYLLGISSITRYPTDEQLVDLPTYKVCQYHPLNYCTFSHIQPGDYGFWFRFFGKSCRFHIMITLKLHKHGHNDKIVSTIELDITNIEKCTINRNISMKSSNSKSHGCSLYSEKVYIDIMEKLQHLQEHCLWEKCISVGDEISSSEKGKSDIKACILLEQSKAVCHQGKFAMAKLLIKQALEAIPAKSQNKDLLIARAYTCLSLCHHSDMSLGNAEECLKIASEKLINFKPCEDTGDLHYNEGWLLISFLLKVPNFNKGLIAEAKEKLEKAISHYQESYNSKHARITNKIHSTQLCIAILFLFANPENDSVVIAEEMISTLSDAHLYQETKCRFSFVKALLLQCQYSNEAAIRNAKHALDLAKICGLHVEKQLIVKCLKSLEYM
;
A
#
# COMPACT_ATOMS: atom_id res chain seq x y z
N MET A 1 82.86 -7.94 -2.38
CA MET A 1 81.53 -8.48 -2.77
C MET A 1 81.29 -9.78 -2.01
N SER A 2 80.52 -9.70 -0.92
CA SER A 2 80.12 -10.83 -0.08
C SER A 2 78.60 -10.98 -0.23
N LYS A 3 78.15 -12.11 -0.81
CA LYS A 3 76.73 -12.48 -0.87
C LYS A 3 76.42 -13.32 0.37
N VAL A 4 75.82 -12.68 1.37
CA VAL A 4 75.16 -13.38 2.48
C VAL A 4 73.81 -13.88 1.95
N LYS A 5 73.67 -15.20 1.85
CA LYS A 5 72.37 -15.87 1.71
C LYS A 5 71.72 -15.90 3.09
N THR A 6 70.67 -15.12 3.29
CA THR A 6 69.77 -15.25 4.44
C THR A 6 68.71 -16.28 4.07
N GLU A 7 68.79 -17.47 4.65
CA GLU A 7 67.69 -18.44 4.68
C GLU A 7 66.58 -17.89 5.58
N PHE A 8 65.46 -17.49 4.98
CA PHE A 8 64.23 -17.22 5.72
C PHE A 8 63.52 -18.55 6.02
N CYS A 9 63.58 -18.94 7.28
CA CYS A 9 62.93 -20.12 7.82
C CYS A 9 61.40 -19.94 7.86
N SER A 10 60.70 -20.91 7.24
CA SER A 10 59.39 -21.46 7.60
C SER A 10 58.24 -20.52 8.00
N SER A 11 57.34 -20.31 7.04
CA SER A 11 55.87 -20.48 7.13
C SER A 11 55.23 -20.50 8.54
N VAL A 12 54.86 -19.33 9.05
CA VAL A 12 53.71 -19.22 9.97
C VAL A 12 52.46 -19.15 9.10
N LYS A 13 51.79 -20.29 8.88
CA LYS A 13 50.43 -20.29 8.35
C LYS A 13 49.54 -19.60 9.39
N PRO A 14 48.80 -18.52 9.06
CA PRO A 14 47.85 -17.96 10.00
C PRO A 14 46.81 -19.04 10.32
N VAL A 15 46.75 -19.45 11.58
CA VAL A 15 45.69 -20.33 12.10
C VAL A 15 44.38 -19.58 11.89
N ARG A 16 43.67 -19.90 10.81
CA ARG A 16 42.29 -19.44 10.61
C ARG A 16 41.49 -19.96 11.80
N ARG A 17 41.19 -19.08 12.77
CA ARG A 17 40.23 -19.37 13.84
C ARG A 17 38.96 -19.88 13.17
N LYS A 18 38.58 -21.14 13.42
CA LYS A 18 37.32 -21.71 12.92
C LYS A 18 36.18 -21.02 13.66
N ILE A 19 35.67 -19.93 13.08
CA ILE A 19 34.47 -19.26 13.59
C ILE A 19 33.28 -20.16 13.21
N SER A 20 32.52 -20.58 14.23
CA SER A 20 31.28 -21.34 14.03
C SER A 20 30.24 -20.49 13.30
N PRO A 21 29.38 -21.06 12.44
CA PRO A 21 28.30 -20.29 11.80
C PRO A 21 27.42 -19.62 12.87
N PRO A 22 26.89 -18.43 12.58
CA PRO A 22 26.14 -17.68 13.58
C PRO A 22 24.82 -18.36 13.90
N ARG A 23 24.39 -18.25 15.15
CA ARG A 23 23.12 -18.79 15.63
C ARG A 23 22.17 -17.65 15.93
N LEU A 24 20.91 -17.79 15.52
CA LEU A 24 19.84 -16.93 15.97
C LEU A 24 19.52 -17.24 17.43
N VAL A 25 19.33 -16.18 18.22
CA VAL A 25 18.89 -16.23 19.61
C VAL A 25 17.64 -15.38 19.74
N LEU A 26 16.59 -15.94 20.34
CA LEU A 26 15.37 -15.22 20.65
C LEU A 26 15.62 -14.30 21.85
N ILE A 27 15.40 -13.00 21.66
CA ILE A 27 15.50 -11.99 22.72
C ILE A 27 14.12 -11.76 23.34
N HIS A 28 13.09 -11.70 22.52
CA HIS A 28 11.73 -11.43 22.95
C HIS A 28 10.72 -12.11 22.04
N SER A 29 9.72 -12.72 22.66
CA SER A 29 8.47 -13.14 22.04
C SER A 29 7.34 -12.83 23.02
N PRO A 30 6.10 -12.67 22.53
CA PRO A 30 4.97 -12.54 23.44
C PRO A 30 4.80 -13.80 24.28
N SER A 31 4.57 -13.63 25.57
CA SER A 31 4.24 -14.72 26.50
C SER A 31 2.74 -14.98 26.60
N GLU A 32 1.92 -14.03 26.17
CA GLU A 32 0.46 -14.10 26.21
C GLU A 32 -0.13 -14.05 24.80
N PRO A 33 -1.36 -14.59 24.61
CA PRO A 33 -2.06 -14.46 23.33
C PRO A 33 -2.23 -13.00 22.90
N ILE A 34 -2.02 -12.74 21.61
CA ILE A 34 -2.05 -11.40 21.04
C ILE A 34 -3.45 -11.07 20.54
N GLU A 35 -3.97 -9.91 20.93
CA GLU A 35 -5.25 -9.43 20.44
C GLU A 35 -5.17 -9.09 18.95
N ASN A 36 -6.21 -9.48 18.20
CA ASN A 36 -6.27 -9.18 16.78
C ASN A 36 -6.21 -7.69 16.46
N GLY A 37 -5.48 -7.39 15.38
CA GLY A 37 -5.43 -6.07 14.80
C GLY A 37 -6.79 -5.68 14.20
N LYS A 38 -7.18 -4.42 14.38
CA LYS A 38 -8.40 -3.87 13.78
C LYS A 38 -8.28 -3.59 12.29
N ASN A 39 -7.06 -3.36 11.83
CA ASN A 39 -6.79 -2.70 10.56
C ASN A 39 -5.53 -3.33 9.92
N ARG A 40 -5.66 -3.85 8.70
CA ARG A 40 -4.58 -4.51 7.93
C ARG A 40 -3.58 -3.52 7.32
N ARG A 41 -3.88 -2.24 7.44
CA ARG A 41 -3.27 -1.15 6.68
C ARG A 41 -2.70 -0.09 7.63
N LYS A 42 -2.65 -0.35 8.94
CA LYS A 42 -1.92 0.50 9.88
C LYS A 42 -0.50 -0.03 10.02
N PHE A 43 0.50 0.84 10.11
CA PHE A 43 1.84 0.40 10.50
C PHE A 43 1.80 -0.33 11.87
N PRO A 44 2.75 -1.23 12.14
CA PRO A 44 2.90 -1.81 13.46
C PRO A 44 2.97 -0.73 14.53
N SER A 45 2.37 -1.03 15.67
CA SER A 45 2.32 -0.21 16.85
C SER A 45 2.71 -1.06 18.05
N SER A 46 2.90 -0.44 19.20
CA SER A 46 3.17 -1.14 20.46
C SER A 46 2.08 -2.13 20.89
N LYS A 47 0.91 -2.13 20.23
CA LYS A 47 -0.18 -3.08 20.46
C LYS A 47 -0.06 -4.35 19.61
N ASP A 48 0.86 -4.37 18.65
CA ASP A 48 1.10 -5.52 17.78
C ASP A 48 2.15 -6.44 18.38
N CYS A 49 2.18 -7.68 17.93
CA CYS A 49 3.13 -8.67 18.40
C CYS A 49 4.56 -8.27 18.01
N CYS A 50 5.43 -8.09 18.98
CA CYS A 50 6.86 -7.87 18.74
C CYS A 50 7.64 -9.17 18.96
N VAL A 51 8.44 -9.57 17.97
CA VAL A 51 9.44 -10.64 18.14
C VAL A 51 10.81 -10.06 17.88
N LYS A 52 11.72 -10.19 18.85
CA LYS A 52 13.10 -9.73 18.76
C LYS A 52 14.07 -10.90 18.76
N VAL A 53 15.07 -10.83 17.89
CA VAL A 53 16.14 -11.83 17.75
C VAL A 53 17.49 -11.13 17.60
N CYS A 54 18.58 -11.80 17.95
CA CYS A 54 19.92 -11.43 17.51
C CYS A 54 20.61 -12.62 16.86
N ALA A 55 21.63 -12.36 16.06
CA ALA A 55 22.57 -13.41 15.63
C ALA A 55 23.87 -13.26 16.40
N VAL A 56 24.39 -14.38 16.89
CA VAL A 56 25.65 -14.43 17.64
C VAL A 56 26.59 -15.49 17.09
N HIS A 57 27.87 -15.18 17.04
CA HIS A 57 28.94 -16.16 16.90
C HIS A 57 29.42 -16.60 18.29
N VAL A 58 29.71 -17.88 18.45
CA VAL A 58 30.47 -18.36 19.61
C VAL A 58 31.94 -18.35 19.23
N VAL A 59 32.70 -17.45 19.84
CA VAL A 59 34.14 -17.34 19.68
C VAL A 59 34.79 -17.94 20.93
N ASN A 60 35.49 -19.06 20.76
CA ASN A 60 36.27 -19.64 21.84
C ASN A 60 37.56 -18.81 22.00
N SER A 61 37.70 -18.17 23.16
CA SER A 61 38.91 -17.45 23.57
C SER A 61 39.59 -18.17 24.73
N GLU A 62 40.86 -17.86 24.96
CA GLU A 62 41.63 -18.43 26.09
C GLU A 62 41.02 -18.11 27.46
N SER A 63 40.18 -17.07 27.54
CA SER A 63 39.42 -16.65 28.73
C SER A 63 37.98 -17.20 28.82
N GLY A 64 37.58 -18.12 27.92
CA GLY A 64 36.23 -18.69 27.86
C GLY A 64 35.51 -18.42 26.53
N SER A 65 34.31 -18.97 26.36
CA SER A 65 33.47 -18.72 25.18
C SER A 65 32.82 -17.34 25.26
N LYS A 66 33.09 -16.48 24.28
CA LYS A 66 32.46 -15.16 24.14
C LYS A 66 31.46 -15.19 23.00
N GLN A 67 30.28 -14.61 23.23
CA GLN A 67 29.30 -14.39 22.19
C GLN A 67 29.51 -13.01 21.55
N GLU A 68 29.69 -12.98 20.24
CA GLU A 68 29.83 -11.73 19.48
C GLU A 68 28.63 -11.55 18.56
N ARG A 69 28.00 -10.37 18.61
CA ARG A 69 26.84 -10.05 17.76
C ARG A 69 27.26 -9.93 16.30
N VAL A 70 26.41 -10.44 15.42
CA VAL A 70 26.63 -10.43 13.97
C VAL A 70 25.70 -9.41 13.33
N SER A 71 26.25 -8.64 12.39
CA SER A 71 25.45 -7.75 11.58
C SER A 71 24.60 -8.56 10.59
N ILE A 72 23.31 -8.30 10.58
CA ILE A 72 22.34 -8.97 9.72
C ILE A 72 21.63 -7.94 8.84
N ARG A 73 21.25 -8.35 7.63
CA ARG A 73 20.31 -7.62 6.77
C ARG A 73 19.00 -8.40 6.70
N TYR A 74 17.88 -7.74 6.44
CA TYR A 74 16.65 -8.47 6.14
C TYR A 74 16.67 -8.99 4.70
N GLU A 75 16.03 -10.12 4.43
CA GLU A 75 15.96 -10.77 3.10
C GLU A 75 15.21 -9.94 2.02
N CYS A 76 14.83 -8.69 2.32
CA CYS A 76 14.04 -7.84 1.44
C CYS A 76 14.79 -7.47 0.15
N GLY A 77 14.22 -7.88 -0.99
CA GLY A 77 14.66 -7.45 -2.31
C GLY A 77 14.61 -5.91 -2.43
N GLY A 78 15.75 -5.31 -2.73
CA GLY A 78 15.83 -3.97 -3.31
C GLY A 78 15.53 -2.80 -2.37
N GLN A 79 16.10 -2.76 -1.17
CA GLN A 79 16.50 -1.48 -0.55
C GLN A 79 17.49 -1.74 0.59
N SER A 80 18.77 -1.46 0.32
CA SER A 80 19.76 -1.23 1.36
C SER A 80 19.27 -0.05 2.21
N THR A 81 18.82 -0.31 3.43
CA THR A 81 18.92 0.70 4.47
C THR A 81 20.41 0.88 4.71
N LEU A 82 20.99 1.91 4.07
CA LEU A 82 22.32 2.40 4.40
C LEU A 82 22.29 2.87 5.85
N GLU A 83 22.65 1.98 6.77
CA GLU A 83 23.54 2.41 7.83
C GLU A 83 24.90 2.60 7.16
N ASN A 84 25.35 3.86 7.09
CA ASN A 84 26.67 4.29 6.67
C ASN A 84 27.74 3.74 7.63
N ASN A 85 27.95 2.43 7.64
CA ASN A 85 29.09 1.80 8.25
C ASN A 85 30.01 1.33 7.13
N ASN A 86 31.01 2.16 6.82
CA ASN A 86 32.14 1.93 5.90
C ASN A 86 33.04 0.73 6.32
N SER A 87 32.52 -0.29 7.00
CA SER A 87 33.29 -1.40 7.57
C SER A 87 33.03 -2.77 6.94
N LEU A 88 32.14 -2.90 5.94
CA LEU A 88 31.74 -4.20 5.38
C LEU A 88 32.32 -4.52 4.00
N ILE A 89 33.57 -4.13 3.73
CA ILE A 89 34.21 -4.45 2.44
C ILE A 89 34.70 -5.91 2.37
N ASN A 90 34.78 -6.70 3.47
CA ASN A 90 35.37 -8.05 3.42
C ASN A 90 34.75 -9.12 4.37
N GLY A 91 33.44 -9.14 4.61
CA GLY A 91 32.78 -10.12 5.51
C GLY A 91 31.58 -10.88 4.90
N PRO A 92 31.22 -12.08 5.42
CA PRO A 92 30.01 -12.79 5.00
C PRO A 92 28.75 -11.99 5.32
N THR A 93 27.81 -11.93 4.36
CA THR A 93 26.53 -11.25 4.53
C THR A 93 25.47 -12.25 4.98
N TYR A 94 24.76 -11.94 6.06
CA TYR A 94 23.66 -12.76 6.56
C TYR A 94 22.31 -12.09 6.34
N LEU A 95 21.31 -12.87 5.92
CA LEU A 95 19.95 -12.42 5.65
C LEU A 95 18.97 -13.03 6.65
N LEU A 96 18.18 -12.19 7.33
CA LEU A 96 17.10 -12.57 8.22
C LEU A 96 15.77 -12.52 7.47
N GLY A 97 15.02 -13.62 7.49
CA GLY A 97 13.73 -13.74 6.81
C GLY A 97 12.76 -14.63 7.56
N ILE A 98 11.49 -14.58 7.13
CA ILE A 98 10.45 -15.53 7.55
C ILE A 98 10.37 -16.62 6.48
N SER A 99 10.68 -17.86 6.84
CA SER A 99 10.62 -18.98 5.89
C SER A 99 9.20 -19.56 5.78
N SER A 100 8.43 -19.56 6.87
CA SER A 100 7.05 -20.04 6.87
C SER A 100 6.25 -19.44 8.02
N ILE A 101 4.94 -19.34 7.78
CA ILE A 101 3.93 -19.07 8.82
C ILE A 101 2.78 -20.04 8.55
N THR A 102 2.62 -21.00 9.45
CA THR A 102 1.59 -22.04 9.38
C THR A 102 0.51 -21.75 10.41
N ARG A 103 -0.75 -21.79 9.99
CA ARG A 103 -1.89 -21.56 10.88
C ARG A 103 -2.46 -22.89 11.36
N TYR A 104 -2.62 -23.03 12.66
CA TYR A 104 -3.33 -24.11 13.31
C TYR A 104 -4.59 -23.54 13.95
N PRO A 105 -5.78 -23.80 13.38
CA PRO A 105 -7.01 -23.33 13.98
C PRO A 105 -7.21 -23.99 15.35
N THR A 106 -7.72 -23.22 16.31
CA THR A 106 -8.02 -23.74 17.66
C THR A 106 -9.36 -24.48 17.69
N ASP A 107 -10.23 -24.23 16.71
CA ASP A 107 -11.52 -24.91 16.49
C ASP A 107 -11.54 -25.64 15.14
N GLU A 108 -12.08 -26.86 15.10
CA GLU A 108 -12.07 -27.76 13.92
C GLU A 108 -12.86 -27.26 12.70
N GLN A 109 -13.71 -26.24 12.84
CA GLN A 109 -14.60 -25.74 11.75
C GLN A 109 -14.07 -24.53 10.97
N LEU A 110 -12.76 -24.28 11.01
CA LEU A 110 -12.18 -23.08 10.41
C LEU A 110 -11.76 -23.31 8.95
N VAL A 111 -12.36 -22.54 8.03
CA VAL A 111 -11.96 -22.49 6.61
C VAL A 111 -10.48 -22.17 6.49
N ASP A 112 -9.75 -22.94 5.70
CA ASP A 112 -8.35 -22.64 5.40
C ASP A 112 -8.27 -21.30 4.65
N LEU A 113 -7.58 -20.32 5.24
CA LEU A 113 -7.42 -19.01 4.63
C LEU A 113 -5.92 -18.81 4.40
N PRO A 114 -5.53 -18.26 3.24
CA PRO A 114 -4.15 -17.90 2.98
C PRO A 114 -3.56 -17.04 4.10
N THR A 115 -2.29 -17.27 4.45
CA THR A 115 -1.58 -16.57 5.54
C THR A 115 -1.76 -15.05 5.52
N TYR A 116 -1.76 -14.41 4.34
CA TYR A 116 -1.91 -12.96 4.23
C TYR A 116 -3.27 -12.42 4.67
N LYS A 117 -4.31 -13.24 4.69
CA LYS A 117 -5.63 -12.85 5.20
C LYS A 117 -5.67 -12.87 6.73
N VAL A 118 -4.76 -13.59 7.37
CA VAL A 118 -4.81 -13.86 8.82
C VAL A 118 -3.58 -13.38 9.59
N CYS A 119 -2.50 -13.03 8.89
CA CYS A 119 -1.27 -12.54 9.48
C CYS A 119 -0.56 -11.57 8.53
N GLN A 120 -0.06 -10.46 9.10
CA GLN A 120 0.86 -9.52 8.45
C GLN A 120 2.11 -9.39 9.30
N TYR A 121 3.26 -9.16 8.67
CA TYR A 121 4.50 -8.94 9.39
C TYR A 121 5.38 -7.88 8.75
N HIS A 122 6.16 -7.18 9.57
CA HIS A 122 7.07 -6.11 9.15
C HIS A 122 8.40 -6.23 9.91
N PRO A 123 9.56 -6.07 9.25
CA PRO A 123 10.84 -5.99 9.96
C PRO A 123 10.86 -4.84 10.98
N LEU A 124 11.52 -5.03 12.13
CA LEU A 124 11.55 -4.03 13.21
C LEU A 124 12.15 -2.68 12.77
N ASN A 125 13.08 -2.68 11.81
CA ASN A 125 13.72 -1.47 11.30
C ASN A 125 12.79 -0.54 10.50
N TYR A 126 11.59 -0.97 10.12
CA TYR A 126 10.60 -0.11 9.46
C TYR A 126 9.92 0.87 10.41
N CYS A 127 10.01 0.65 11.72
CA CYS A 127 9.40 1.52 12.72
C CYS A 127 10.47 2.02 13.69
N THR A 128 10.83 3.30 13.59
CA THR A 128 11.75 3.96 14.54
C THR A 128 11.04 4.18 15.87
N PHE A 129 10.93 3.13 16.68
CA PHE A 129 10.60 3.26 18.10
C PHE A 129 11.89 3.39 18.89
N SER A 130 11.90 4.28 19.89
CA SER A 130 13.03 4.57 20.79
C SER A 130 13.47 3.40 21.70
N HIS A 131 13.08 2.16 21.38
CA HIS A 131 13.21 0.97 22.24
C HIS A 131 13.93 -0.21 21.57
N ILE A 132 14.49 -0.03 20.36
CA ILE A 132 15.25 -1.05 19.64
C ILE A 132 16.74 -0.76 19.87
N GLN A 133 17.46 -1.69 20.51
CA GLN A 133 18.89 -1.54 20.71
C GLN A 133 19.67 -1.93 19.45
N PRO A 134 20.84 -1.31 19.19
CA PRO A 134 21.71 -1.71 18.09
C PRO A 134 22.06 -3.22 18.14
N GLY A 135 21.82 -3.93 17.04
CA GLY A 135 22.02 -5.38 16.93
C GLY A 135 20.84 -6.25 17.38
N ASP A 136 19.72 -5.64 17.81
CA ASP A 136 18.44 -6.33 17.95
C ASP A 136 17.68 -6.26 16.62
N TYR A 137 17.32 -7.41 16.09
CA TYR A 137 16.55 -7.59 14.86
C TYR A 137 15.22 -8.28 15.19
N GLY A 138 14.43 -8.59 14.16
CA GLY A 138 13.17 -9.33 14.30
C GLY A 138 12.03 -8.71 13.51
N PHE A 139 10.80 -9.03 13.92
CA PHE A 139 9.60 -8.70 13.17
C PHE A 139 8.44 -8.29 14.09
N TRP A 140 7.65 -7.34 13.62
CA TRP A 140 6.30 -7.10 14.08
C TRP A 140 5.35 -8.07 13.39
N PHE A 141 4.42 -8.67 14.12
CA PHE A 141 3.33 -9.47 13.58
C PHE A 141 1.98 -8.86 13.99
N ARG A 142 1.02 -8.87 13.07
CA ARG A 142 -0.37 -8.52 13.32
C ARG A 142 -1.26 -9.64 12.82
N PHE A 143 -2.11 -10.15 13.72
CA PHE A 143 -3.02 -11.25 13.44
C PHE A 143 -4.45 -10.76 13.24
N PHE A 144 -5.23 -11.54 12.47
CA PHE A 144 -6.62 -11.24 12.12
C PHE A 144 -7.48 -12.51 12.12
N GLY A 145 -8.78 -12.34 12.31
CA GLY A 145 -9.78 -13.42 12.16
C GLY A 145 -10.14 -14.10 13.48
N LYS A 146 -10.44 -15.39 13.46
CA LYS A 146 -10.72 -16.16 14.68
C LYS A 146 -9.42 -16.47 15.44
N SER A 147 -9.55 -16.84 16.71
CA SER A 147 -8.44 -17.34 17.52
C SER A 147 -7.80 -18.58 16.86
N CYS A 148 -6.48 -18.57 16.74
CA CYS A 148 -5.64 -19.56 16.08
C CYS A 148 -4.25 -19.58 16.74
N ARG A 149 -3.52 -20.68 16.57
CA ARG A 149 -2.08 -20.75 16.84
C ARG A 149 -1.32 -20.59 15.52
N PHE A 150 -0.37 -19.67 15.47
CA PHE A 150 0.52 -19.48 14.33
C PHE A 150 1.90 -20.02 14.66
N HIS A 151 2.36 -21.00 13.89
CA HIS A 151 3.72 -21.48 13.93
C HIS A 151 4.56 -20.70 12.92
N ILE A 152 5.59 -20.01 13.39
CA ILE A 152 6.39 -19.06 12.63
C ILE A 152 7.83 -19.53 12.64
N MET A 153 8.40 -19.69 11.44
CA MET A 153 9.81 -20.01 11.27
C MET A 153 10.59 -18.79 10.80
N ILE A 154 11.52 -18.33 11.64
CA ILE A 154 12.45 -17.26 11.34
C ILE A 154 13.79 -17.88 10.96
N THR A 155 14.34 -17.54 9.80
CA THR A 155 15.60 -18.11 9.29
C THR A 155 16.66 -17.05 9.08
N LEU A 156 17.90 -17.44 9.37
CA LEU A 156 19.11 -16.73 9.01
C LEU A 156 19.78 -17.50 7.87
N LYS A 157 20.05 -16.80 6.77
CA LYS A 157 20.69 -17.35 5.58
C LYS A 157 22.05 -16.69 5.37
N LEU A 158 23.03 -17.46 4.92
CA LEU A 158 24.29 -16.93 4.42
C LEU A 158 24.10 -16.58 2.94
N HIS A 159 24.21 -15.30 2.61
CA HIS A 159 24.17 -14.83 1.24
C HIS A 159 25.53 -14.97 0.59
N LYS A 160 25.57 -15.64 -0.55
CA LYS A 160 26.76 -15.78 -1.39
C LYS A 160 26.42 -15.32 -2.80
N HIS A 161 27.16 -14.35 -3.30
CA HIS A 161 26.94 -13.82 -4.64
C HIS A 161 27.09 -14.95 -5.68
N GLY A 162 26.07 -15.17 -6.51
CA GLY A 162 26.06 -16.19 -7.57
C GLY A 162 25.72 -17.63 -7.12
N HIS A 163 25.32 -17.85 -5.87
CA HIS A 163 24.90 -19.17 -5.37
C HIS A 163 23.60 -19.08 -4.57
N ASN A 164 22.88 -20.20 -4.43
CA ASN A 164 21.68 -20.29 -3.59
C ASN A 164 22.04 -19.98 -2.12
N ASP A 165 21.23 -19.13 -1.50
CA ASP A 165 21.36 -18.78 -0.09
C ASP A 165 21.25 -20.04 0.80
N LYS A 166 22.22 -20.22 1.69
CA LYS A 166 22.25 -21.37 2.59
C LYS A 166 21.67 -20.99 3.95
N ILE A 167 20.64 -21.69 4.41
CA ILE A 167 20.15 -21.53 5.79
C ILE A 167 21.26 -21.93 6.77
N VAL A 168 21.59 -21.02 7.69
CA VAL A 168 22.61 -21.21 8.72
C VAL A 168 22.03 -21.35 10.13
N SER A 169 20.84 -20.79 10.39
CA SER A 169 20.16 -20.92 11.67
C SER A 169 18.66 -20.66 11.51
N THR A 170 17.85 -21.29 12.37
CA THR A 170 16.39 -21.16 12.39
C THR A 170 15.93 -21.02 13.83
N ILE A 171 14.90 -20.18 14.04
CA ILE A 171 14.10 -20.13 15.26
C ILE A 171 12.66 -20.46 14.88
N GLU A 172 12.03 -21.29 15.69
CA GLU A 172 10.62 -21.66 15.59
C GLU A 172 9.85 -21.06 16.77
N LEU A 173 8.69 -20.49 16.49
CA LEU A 173 7.86 -19.79 17.48
C LEU A 173 6.40 -20.16 17.26
N ASP A 174 5.69 -20.40 18.36
CA ASP A 174 4.24 -20.48 18.34
C ASP A 174 3.65 -19.21 18.98
N ILE A 175 2.79 -18.53 18.24
CA ILE A 175 2.10 -17.32 18.70
C ILE A 175 0.61 -17.52 18.54
N THR A 176 -0.12 -17.39 19.64
CA THR A 176 -1.58 -17.51 19.65
C THR A 176 -2.20 -16.12 19.51
N ASN A 177 -3.19 -15.98 18.64
CA ASN A 177 -4.05 -14.78 18.64
C ASN A 177 -5.36 -15.04 19.36
N ILE A 178 -5.93 -13.97 19.91
CA ILE A 178 -7.29 -13.96 20.44
C ILE A 178 -8.16 -13.01 19.63
N GLU A 179 -9.35 -13.47 19.32
CA GLU A 179 -10.38 -12.62 18.75
C GLU A 179 -10.65 -11.45 19.69
N LYS A 180 -10.62 -10.26 19.12
CA LYS A 180 -11.02 -9.06 19.85
C LYS A 180 -12.51 -9.17 20.14
N CYS A 181 -12.90 -9.19 21.42
CA CYS A 181 -14.30 -8.99 21.82
C CYS A 181 -14.74 -7.59 21.44
N THR A 182 -15.07 -7.38 20.17
CA THR A 182 -15.96 -6.30 19.79
C THR A 182 -17.30 -6.62 20.43
N ILE A 183 -17.80 -5.69 21.26
CA ILE A 183 -19.23 -5.64 21.60
C ILE A 183 -19.98 -5.88 20.29
N ASN A 184 -20.65 -7.02 20.23
CA ASN A 184 -21.44 -7.46 19.11
C ASN A 184 -22.46 -6.36 18.79
N ARG A 185 -22.16 -5.50 17.81
CA ARG A 185 -23.20 -5.14 16.86
C ARG A 185 -23.31 -6.34 15.96
N ASN A 186 -24.16 -7.28 16.38
CA ASN A 186 -24.57 -8.42 15.58
C ASN A 186 -24.87 -7.90 14.17
N ILE A 187 -23.97 -8.19 13.23
CA ILE A 187 -24.28 -8.17 11.82
C ILE A 187 -25.16 -9.40 11.64
N SER A 188 -26.43 -9.23 11.98
CA SER A 188 -27.46 -10.04 11.37
C SER A 188 -27.38 -9.68 9.89
N MET A 189 -26.73 -10.54 9.10
CA MET A 189 -27.11 -10.71 7.71
C MET A 189 -28.56 -11.17 7.72
N LYS A 190 -29.48 -10.24 7.96
CA LYS A 190 -30.84 -10.43 7.52
C LYS A 190 -30.71 -10.55 6.02
N SER A 191 -31.05 -11.73 5.50
CA SER A 191 -31.59 -11.89 4.16
C SER A 191 -32.88 -11.08 4.07
N SER A 192 -32.77 -9.75 4.17
CA SER A 192 -33.84 -8.90 3.75
C SER A 192 -33.79 -8.91 2.24
N ASN A 193 -34.88 -9.34 1.62
CA ASN A 193 -35.33 -8.85 0.32
C ASN A 193 -35.49 -7.31 0.40
N SER A 194 -34.42 -6.59 0.69
CA SER A 194 -34.39 -5.14 0.79
C SER A 194 -34.38 -4.61 -0.63
N LYS A 195 -35.48 -3.97 -1.02
CA LYS A 195 -35.58 -3.18 -2.24
C LYS A 195 -34.31 -2.37 -2.40
N SER A 196 -33.53 -2.71 -3.43
CA SER A 196 -32.34 -1.96 -3.83
C SER A 196 -32.68 -0.48 -3.87
N HIS A 197 -31.97 0.35 -3.11
CA HIS A 197 -32.26 1.78 -3.11
C HIS A 197 -31.81 2.36 -4.46
N GLY A 198 -32.78 2.87 -5.23
CA GLY A 198 -32.48 3.65 -6.42
C GLY A 198 -31.87 4.99 -6.00
N CYS A 199 -30.81 5.42 -6.68
CA CYS A 199 -30.19 6.70 -6.38
C CYS A 199 -30.95 7.83 -7.09
N SER A 200 -31.88 8.47 -6.38
CA SER A 200 -32.69 9.58 -6.94
C SER A 200 -31.83 10.72 -7.49
N LEU A 201 -30.69 11.01 -6.84
CA LEU A 201 -29.77 12.08 -7.22
C LEU A 201 -29.30 11.99 -8.69
N TYR A 202 -28.98 10.80 -9.19
CA TYR A 202 -28.49 10.61 -10.57
C TYR A 202 -29.57 10.77 -11.63
N SER A 203 -30.84 10.84 -11.24
CA SER A 203 -31.95 11.13 -12.16
C SER A 203 -32.30 12.62 -12.23
N GLU A 204 -31.72 13.45 -11.35
CA GLU A 204 -31.97 14.87 -11.31
C GLU A 204 -31.12 15.61 -12.36
N LYS A 205 -31.77 16.21 -13.36
CA LYS A 205 -31.09 16.98 -14.42
C LYS A 205 -30.16 18.07 -13.87
N VAL A 206 -30.61 18.80 -12.85
CA VAL A 206 -29.81 19.87 -12.22
C VAL A 206 -28.52 19.30 -11.61
N TYR A 207 -28.59 18.14 -10.96
CA TYR A 207 -27.40 17.48 -10.44
C TYR A 207 -26.45 17.07 -11.57
N ILE A 208 -26.98 16.45 -12.65
CA ILE A 208 -26.18 16.03 -13.81
C ILE A 208 -25.43 17.22 -14.40
N ASP A 209 -26.14 18.32 -14.68
CA ASP A 209 -25.59 19.52 -15.32
C ASP A 209 -24.49 20.16 -14.44
N ILE A 210 -24.70 20.25 -13.12
CA ILE A 210 -23.71 20.79 -12.18
C ILE A 210 -22.47 19.89 -12.09
N MET A 211 -22.67 18.57 -11.93
CA MET A 211 -21.55 17.63 -11.81
C MET A 211 -20.75 17.56 -13.10
N GLU A 212 -21.38 17.60 -14.28
CA GLU A 212 -20.65 17.68 -15.55
C GLU A 212 -19.76 18.93 -15.60
N LYS A 213 -20.29 20.08 -15.21
CA LYS A 213 -19.50 21.33 -15.22
C LYS A 213 -18.33 21.28 -14.24
N LEU A 214 -18.55 20.84 -13.00
CA LEU A 214 -17.50 20.79 -11.98
C LEU A 214 -16.44 19.73 -12.28
N GLN A 215 -16.86 18.52 -12.66
CA GLN A 215 -15.93 17.42 -12.94
C GLN A 215 -15.16 17.67 -14.24
N HIS A 216 -15.74 18.32 -15.25
CA HIS A 216 -15.00 18.74 -16.44
C HIS A 216 -13.84 19.68 -16.10
N LEU A 217 -14.03 20.60 -15.14
CA LEU A 217 -12.94 21.46 -14.66
C LEU A 217 -11.86 20.64 -13.93
N GLN A 218 -12.25 19.65 -13.14
CA GLN A 218 -11.33 18.74 -12.46
C GLN A 218 -10.51 17.89 -13.43
N GLU A 219 -11.14 17.35 -14.49
CA GLU A 219 -10.46 16.57 -15.53
C GLU A 219 -9.38 17.38 -16.28
N HIS A 220 -9.52 18.70 -16.32
CA HIS A 220 -8.53 19.64 -16.87
C HIS A 220 -7.57 20.22 -15.81
N CYS A 221 -7.63 19.73 -14.57
CA CYS A 221 -6.84 20.22 -13.44
C CYS A 221 -7.02 21.74 -13.18
N LEU A 222 -8.21 22.29 -13.49
CA LEU A 222 -8.57 23.69 -13.26
C LEU A 222 -9.17 23.87 -11.85
N TRP A 223 -8.38 23.59 -10.83
CA TRP A 223 -8.83 23.48 -9.44
C TRP A 223 -9.43 24.78 -8.88
N GLU A 224 -8.77 25.91 -9.09
CA GLU A 224 -9.24 27.22 -8.62
C GLU A 224 -10.58 27.59 -9.25
N LYS A 225 -10.72 27.32 -10.55
CA LYS A 225 -11.96 27.57 -11.29
C LYS A 225 -13.08 26.64 -10.85
N CYS A 226 -12.77 25.38 -10.52
CA CYS A 226 -13.75 24.45 -9.95
C CYS A 226 -14.29 24.99 -8.62
N ILE A 227 -13.43 25.57 -7.78
CA ILE A 227 -13.84 26.17 -6.51
C ILE A 227 -14.74 27.39 -6.75
N SER A 228 -14.31 28.34 -7.58
CA SER A 228 -15.07 29.57 -7.82
C SER A 228 -16.42 29.32 -8.48
N VAL A 229 -16.48 28.41 -9.47
CA VAL A 229 -17.75 27.99 -10.11
C VAL A 229 -18.65 27.27 -9.11
N GLY A 230 -18.09 26.49 -8.19
CA GLY A 230 -18.85 25.88 -7.10
C GLY A 230 -19.50 26.91 -6.17
N ASP A 231 -18.80 27.99 -5.85
CA ASP A 231 -19.31 29.08 -5.00
C ASP A 231 -20.43 29.86 -5.71
N GLU A 232 -20.27 30.13 -7.00
CA GLU A 232 -21.29 30.77 -7.86
C GLU A 232 -22.58 29.94 -7.90
N ILE A 233 -22.47 28.63 -8.19
CA ILE A 233 -23.62 27.72 -8.28
C ILE A 233 -24.29 27.55 -6.92
N SER A 234 -23.51 27.42 -5.84
CA SER A 234 -24.05 27.29 -4.48
C SER A 234 -24.85 28.53 -4.05
N SER A 235 -24.46 29.71 -4.56
CA SER A 235 -25.15 30.97 -4.28
C SER A 235 -26.47 31.09 -5.05
N SER A 236 -26.57 30.49 -6.25
CA SER A 236 -27.78 30.50 -7.07
C SER A 236 -28.80 29.41 -6.68
N GLU A 237 -28.34 28.23 -6.24
CA GLU A 237 -29.21 27.09 -5.89
C GLU A 237 -29.78 27.19 -4.46
N LYS A 238 -30.63 28.20 -4.23
CA LYS A 238 -31.31 28.36 -2.93
C LYS A 238 -32.29 27.20 -2.70
N GLY A 239 -32.04 26.40 -1.66
CA GLY A 239 -33.01 25.44 -1.10
C GLY A 239 -32.75 23.96 -1.39
N LYS A 240 -31.71 23.59 -2.15
CA LYS A 240 -31.35 22.18 -2.40
C LYS A 240 -30.11 21.76 -1.63
N SER A 241 -30.32 21.34 -0.39
CA SER A 241 -29.26 20.92 0.54
C SER A 241 -28.40 19.77 0.02
N ASP A 242 -28.99 18.78 -0.67
CA ASP A 242 -28.25 17.64 -1.24
C ASP A 242 -27.29 18.11 -2.35
N ILE A 243 -27.74 19.02 -3.22
CA ILE A 243 -26.91 19.61 -4.28
C ILE A 243 -25.79 20.44 -3.65
N LYS A 244 -26.11 21.26 -2.64
CA LYS A 244 -25.10 22.04 -1.91
C LYS A 244 -24.03 21.12 -1.29
N ALA A 245 -24.43 20.00 -0.67
CA ALA A 245 -23.49 19.02 -0.15
C ALA A 245 -22.61 18.44 -1.27
N CYS A 246 -23.18 18.10 -2.44
CA CYS A 246 -22.39 17.62 -3.58
C CYS A 246 -21.37 18.65 -4.07
N ILE A 247 -21.76 19.92 -4.19
CA ILE A 247 -20.85 20.99 -4.63
C ILE A 247 -19.69 21.13 -3.64
N LEU A 248 -19.97 21.18 -2.34
CA LEU A 248 -18.93 21.24 -1.29
C LEU A 248 -17.98 20.05 -1.36
N LEU A 249 -18.48 18.85 -1.66
CA LEU A 249 -17.65 17.65 -1.82
C LEU A 249 -16.75 17.73 -3.07
N GLU A 250 -17.26 18.21 -4.21
CA GLU A 250 -16.44 18.42 -5.41
C GLU A 250 -15.39 19.53 -5.21
N GLN A 251 -15.75 20.63 -4.53
CA GLN A 251 -14.79 21.66 -4.13
C GLN A 251 -13.72 21.09 -3.19
N SER A 252 -14.10 20.20 -2.26
CA SER A 252 -13.15 19.58 -1.34
C SER A 252 -12.09 18.74 -2.07
N LYS A 253 -12.48 18.03 -3.14
CA LYS A 253 -11.54 17.30 -4.01
C LYS A 253 -10.56 18.29 -4.65
N ALA A 254 -11.06 19.33 -5.32
CA ALA A 254 -10.21 20.35 -5.95
C ALA A 254 -9.21 20.99 -4.95
N VAL A 255 -9.68 21.33 -3.74
CA VAL A 255 -8.82 21.87 -2.67
C VAL A 255 -7.78 20.83 -2.19
N CYS A 256 -8.14 19.55 -2.16
CA CYS A 256 -7.22 18.46 -1.84
C CYS A 256 -6.08 18.36 -2.86
N HIS A 257 -6.37 18.46 -4.16
CA HIS A 257 -5.35 18.46 -5.22
C HIS A 257 -4.41 19.68 -5.15
N GLN A 258 -4.84 20.79 -4.55
CA GLN A 258 -3.95 21.93 -4.24
C GLN A 258 -3.06 21.70 -3.01
N GLY A 259 -3.13 20.54 -2.35
CA GLY A 259 -2.39 20.24 -1.11
C GLY A 259 -2.93 20.95 0.13
N LYS A 260 -4.12 21.60 0.06
CA LYS A 260 -4.73 22.35 1.17
C LYS A 260 -5.63 21.46 2.02
N PHE A 261 -5.09 20.38 2.58
CA PHE A 261 -5.87 19.31 3.22
C PHE A 261 -6.76 19.75 4.39
N ALA A 262 -6.33 20.75 5.17
CA ALA A 262 -7.15 21.28 6.27
C ALA A 262 -8.44 21.94 5.76
N MET A 263 -8.33 22.70 4.67
CA MET A 263 -9.48 23.35 4.03
C MET A 263 -10.39 22.32 3.35
N ALA A 264 -9.82 21.31 2.69
CA ALA A 264 -10.61 20.20 2.12
C ALA A 264 -11.45 19.48 3.19
N LYS A 265 -10.84 19.16 4.35
CA LYS A 265 -11.54 18.56 5.49
C LYS A 265 -12.64 19.46 6.05
N LEU A 266 -12.43 20.78 6.07
CA LEU A 266 -13.45 21.74 6.49
C LEU A 266 -14.65 21.74 5.55
N LEU A 267 -14.42 21.73 4.23
CA LEU A 267 -15.50 21.64 3.22
C LEU A 267 -16.28 20.33 3.34
N ILE A 268 -15.60 19.20 3.58
CA ILE A 268 -16.25 17.90 3.83
C ILE A 268 -17.13 17.96 5.08
N LYS A 269 -16.63 18.57 6.16
CA LYS A 269 -17.42 18.77 7.39
C LYS A 269 -18.67 19.62 7.12
N GLN A 270 -18.53 20.72 6.40
CA GLN A 270 -19.66 21.57 6.01
C GLN A 270 -20.66 20.83 5.10
N ALA A 271 -20.18 19.96 4.21
CA ALA A 271 -21.04 19.12 3.39
C ALA A 271 -21.85 18.15 4.26
N LEU A 272 -21.22 17.49 5.23
CA LEU A 272 -21.90 16.59 6.18
C LEU A 272 -22.96 17.32 7.02
N GLU A 273 -22.67 18.54 7.46
CA GLU A 273 -23.61 19.39 8.20
C GLU A 273 -24.79 19.87 7.32
N ALA A 274 -24.58 20.00 6.01
CA ALA A 274 -25.63 20.39 5.07
C ALA A 274 -26.60 19.25 4.72
N ILE A 275 -26.25 17.98 4.95
CA ILE A 275 -27.10 16.83 4.60
C ILE A 275 -28.31 16.77 5.56
N PRO A 276 -29.56 16.88 5.06
CA PRO A 276 -30.73 16.79 5.90
C PRO A 276 -30.90 15.41 6.51
N ALA A 277 -31.35 15.37 7.77
CA ALA A 277 -31.59 14.11 8.48
C ALA A 277 -32.59 13.18 7.76
N LYS A 278 -33.54 13.76 7.00
CA LYS A 278 -34.59 13.08 6.24
C LYS A 278 -34.31 12.98 4.73
N SER A 279 -33.10 13.30 4.27
CA SER A 279 -32.76 13.19 2.85
C SER A 279 -32.82 11.73 2.38
N GLN A 280 -33.39 11.50 1.20
CA GLN A 280 -33.41 10.18 0.55
C GLN A 280 -32.01 9.75 0.08
N ASN A 281 -31.11 10.70 -0.14
CA ASN A 281 -29.73 10.47 -0.58
C ASN A 281 -28.72 10.48 0.58
N LYS A 282 -29.19 10.51 1.83
CA LYS A 282 -28.34 10.68 3.02
C LYS A 282 -27.16 9.71 3.08
N ASP A 283 -27.40 8.42 2.95
CA ASP A 283 -26.31 7.42 3.05
C ASP A 283 -25.33 7.51 1.86
N LEU A 284 -25.82 7.83 0.66
CA LEU A 284 -25.00 8.07 -0.52
C LEU A 284 -24.06 9.27 -0.31
N LEU A 285 -24.60 10.40 0.18
CA LEU A 285 -23.84 11.63 0.42
C LEU A 285 -22.84 11.47 1.57
N ILE A 286 -23.21 10.75 2.63
CA ILE A 286 -22.28 10.40 3.71
C ILE A 286 -21.14 9.54 3.15
N ALA A 287 -21.45 8.52 2.34
CA ALA A 287 -20.43 7.68 1.73
C ALA A 287 -19.47 8.49 0.86
N ARG A 288 -20.00 9.36 -0.02
CA ARG A 288 -19.18 10.25 -0.86
C ARG A 288 -18.27 11.16 -0.01
N ALA A 289 -18.80 11.69 1.10
CA ALA A 289 -18.02 12.52 2.03
C ALA A 289 -16.84 11.74 2.64
N TYR A 290 -17.07 10.50 3.08
CA TYR A 290 -16.01 9.65 3.60
C TYR A 290 -15.03 9.20 2.51
N THR A 291 -15.46 9.00 1.26
CA THR A 291 -14.57 8.77 0.13
C THR A 291 -13.66 9.99 -0.14
N CYS A 292 -14.20 11.21 -0.08
CA CYS A 292 -13.41 12.45 -0.20
C CYS A 292 -12.44 12.62 0.98
N LEU A 293 -12.86 12.26 2.19
CA LEU A 293 -12.00 12.30 3.37
C LEU A 293 -10.87 11.27 3.29
N SER A 294 -11.16 10.08 2.74
CA SER A 294 -10.15 9.08 2.41
C SER A 294 -9.10 9.64 1.47
N LEU A 295 -9.51 10.32 0.38
CA LEU A 295 -8.58 10.97 -0.57
C LEU A 295 -7.66 11.97 0.13
N CYS A 296 -8.18 12.78 1.06
CA CYS A 296 -7.39 13.71 1.86
C CYS A 296 -6.34 12.98 2.71
N HIS A 297 -6.74 11.93 3.43
CA HIS A 297 -5.83 11.14 4.25
C HIS A 297 -4.81 10.36 3.42
N HIS A 298 -5.22 9.86 2.25
CA HIS A 298 -4.35 9.14 1.33
C HIS A 298 -3.28 10.07 0.75
N SER A 299 -3.66 11.26 0.31
CA SER A 299 -2.74 12.28 -0.20
C SER A 299 -1.71 12.73 0.84
N ASP A 300 -2.13 12.76 2.12
CA ASP A 300 -1.28 13.02 3.30
C ASP A 300 -0.55 11.76 3.83
N MET A 301 -0.56 10.66 3.07
CA MET A 301 0.05 9.37 3.42
C MET A 301 -0.41 8.76 4.76
N SER A 302 -1.54 9.22 5.30
CA SER A 302 -2.21 8.68 6.48
C SER A 302 -3.10 7.49 6.11
N LEU A 303 -2.48 6.45 5.54
CA LEU A 303 -3.18 5.36 4.86
C LEU A 303 -4.16 4.56 5.74
N GLY A 304 -3.88 4.42 7.04
CA GLY A 304 -4.80 3.76 7.98
C GLY A 304 -6.09 4.56 8.24
N ASN A 305 -6.01 5.89 8.26
CA ASN A 305 -7.19 6.75 8.37
C ASN A 305 -7.99 6.76 7.07
N ALA A 306 -7.31 6.69 5.92
CA ALA A 306 -7.95 6.53 4.63
C ALA A 306 -8.78 5.23 4.56
N GLU A 307 -8.21 4.10 4.98
CA GLU A 307 -8.94 2.82 5.02
C GLU A 307 -10.18 2.88 5.93
N GLU A 308 -10.06 3.48 7.13
CA GLU A 308 -11.21 3.59 8.04
C GLU A 308 -12.35 4.42 7.42
N CYS A 309 -12.01 5.48 6.68
CA CYS A 309 -13.00 6.26 5.95
C CYS A 309 -13.69 5.42 4.86
N LEU A 310 -12.92 4.65 4.07
CA LEU A 310 -13.49 3.77 3.05
C LEU A 310 -14.36 2.66 3.64
N LYS A 311 -14.02 2.16 4.83
CA LYS A 311 -14.85 1.19 5.56
C LYS A 311 -16.23 1.80 5.91
N ILE A 312 -16.25 3.03 6.43
CA ILE A 312 -17.50 3.74 6.72
C ILE A 312 -18.30 3.97 5.43
N ALA A 313 -17.64 4.39 4.35
CA ALA A 313 -18.28 4.56 3.05
C ALA A 313 -18.88 3.24 2.51
N SER A 314 -18.17 2.12 2.67
CA SER A 314 -18.65 0.79 2.29
C SER A 314 -19.87 0.36 3.08
N GLU A 315 -19.90 0.59 4.39
CA GLU A 315 -21.07 0.30 5.24
C GLU A 315 -22.30 1.08 4.79
N LYS A 316 -22.09 2.32 4.32
CA LYS A 316 -23.15 3.19 3.81
C LYS A 316 -23.65 2.81 2.43
N LEU A 317 -22.79 2.22 1.59
CA LEU A 317 -23.13 1.85 0.23
C LEU A 317 -23.59 0.39 0.05
N ILE A 318 -23.62 -0.42 1.12
CA ILE A 318 -23.86 -1.87 1.03
C ILE A 318 -25.15 -2.28 0.31
N ASN A 319 -26.21 -1.46 0.38
CA ASN A 319 -27.52 -1.75 -0.21
C ASN A 319 -27.79 -0.98 -1.51
N PHE A 320 -26.79 -0.28 -2.05
CA PHE A 320 -26.91 0.50 -3.27
C PHE A 320 -26.60 -0.36 -4.50
N LYS A 321 -27.31 -0.09 -5.59
CA LYS A 321 -26.95 -0.64 -6.90
C LYS A 321 -25.63 -0.03 -7.40
N PRO A 322 -24.94 -0.72 -8.31
CA PRO A 322 -23.81 -0.15 -9.05
C PRO A 322 -24.10 1.26 -9.57
N CYS A 323 -23.21 2.19 -9.23
CA CYS A 323 -23.32 3.62 -9.52
C CYS A 323 -21.92 4.26 -9.44
N GLU A 324 -21.82 5.54 -9.79
CA GLU A 324 -20.54 6.26 -9.78
C GLU A 324 -19.88 6.26 -8.39
N ASP A 325 -20.63 6.41 -7.29
CA ASP A 325 -20.08 6.38 -5.92
C ASP A 325 -19.54 5.01 -5.49
N THR A 326 -20.21 3.92 -5.89
CA THR A 326 -19.74 2.57 -5.57
C THR A 326 -18.51 2.21 -6.40
N GLY A 327 -18.43 2.69 -7.63
CA GLY A 327 -17.21 2.64 -8.44
C GLY A 327 -16.07 3.44 -7.81
N ASP A 328 -16.33 4.68 -7.39
CA ASP A 328 -15.34 5.54 -6.72
C ASP A 328 -14.83 4.90 -5.41
N LEU A 329 -15.70 4.25 -4.63
CA LEU A 329 -15.32 3.49 -3.44
C LEU A 329 -14.30 2.41 -3.78
N HIS A 330 -14.64 1.52 -4.72
CA HIS A 330 -13.78 0.40 -5.10
C HIS A 330 -12.47 0.85 -5.75
N TYR A 331 -12.51 1.92 -6.55
CA TYR A 331 -11.32 2.55 -7.11
C TYR A 331 -10.38 3.02 -5.99
N ASN A 332 -10.90 3.75 -5.01
CA ASN A 332 -10.10 4.24 -3.88
C ASN A 332 -9.58 3.10 -3.00
N GLU A 333 -10.35 2.02 -2.79
CA GLU A 333 -9.88 0.84 -2.05
C GLU A 333 -8.67 0.18 -2.73
N GLY A 334 -8.74 0.02 -4.06
CA GLY A 334 -7.65 -0.53 -4.88
C GLY A 334 -6.44 0.40 -4.95
N TRP A 335 -6.66 1.70 -5.14
CA TRP A 335 -5.58 2.70 -5.18
C TRP A 335 -4.85 2.83 -3.84
N LEU A 336 -5.58 2.74 -2.74
CA LEU A 336 -5.02 2.70 -1.40
C LEU A 336 -4.12 1.46 -1.22
N LEU A 337 -4.54 0.29 -1.72
CA LEU A 337 -3.72 -0.93 -1.69
C LEU A 337 -2.42 -0.79 -2.49
N ILE A 338 -2.47 -0.18 -3.67
CA ILE A 338 -1.25 0.13 -4.45
C ILE A 338 -0.29 1.00 -3.63
N SER A 339 -0.81 1.95 -2.86
CA SER A 339 0.01 2.80 -2.00
C SER A 339 0.60 2.09 -0.79
N PHE A 340 -0.05 1.03 -0.30
CA PHE A 340 0.54 0.14 0.69
C PHE A 340 1.74 -0.63 0.15
N LEU A 341 1.64 -1.15 -1.08
CA LEU A 341 2.73 -1.83 -1.76
C LEU A 341 3.98 -0.94 -1.86
N LEU A 342 3.82 0.38 -1.96
CA LEU A 342 4.94 1.32 -2.00
C LEU A 342 5.72 1.41 -0.70
N LYS A 343 4.99 1.47 0.42
CA LYS A 343 5.55 1.70 1.76
C LYS A 343 6.16 0.43 2.34
N VAL A 344 5.63 -0.72 1.96
CA VAL A 344 6.08 -2.01 2.45
C VAL A 344 6.27 -2.93 1.24
N PRO A 345 7.41 -2.81 0.54
CA PRO A 345 7.67 -3.58 -0.68
C PRO A 345 7.65 -5.11 -0.49
N ASN A 346 7.68 -5.59 0.77
CA ASN A 346 7.61 -7.00 1.13
C ASN A 346 6.17 -7.58 1.14
N PHE A 347 5.21 -6.87 0.54
CA PHE A 347 3.82 -7.27 0.61
C PHE A 347 3.51 -8.52 -0.22
N ASN A 348 2.68 -9.37 0.39
CA ASN A 348 2.24 -10.66 -0.11
C ASN A 348 1.48 -10.53 -1.44
N LYS A 349 1.67 -11.47 -2.38
CA LYS A 349 0.90 -11.64 -3.62
C LYS A 349 -0.63 -11.48 -3.41
N GLY A 350 -1.14 -11.81 -2.23
CA GLY A 350 -2.54 -11.60 -1.85
C GLY A 350 -3.05 -10.15 -1.88
N LEU A 351 -2.21 -9.14 -1.60
CA LEU A 351 -2.63 -7.74 -1.71
C LEU A 351 -2.69 -7.26 -3.16
N ILE A 352 -1.83 -7.80 -4.03
CA ILE A 352 -1.91 -7.54 -5.48
C ILE A 352 -3.24 -8.08 -6.02
N ALA A 353 -3.60 -9.31 -5.63
CA ALA A 353 -4.89 -9.90 -6.00
C ALA A 353 -6.07 -9.10 -5.45
N GLU A 354 -6.02 -8.66 -4.18
CA GLU A 354 -7.07 -7.83 -3.58
C GLU A 354 -7.19 -6.46 -4.28
N ALA A 355 -6.07 -5.81 -4.60
CA ALA A 355 -6.05 -4.53 -5.30
C ALA A 355 -6.66 -4.65 -6.70
N LYS A 356 -6.26 -5.69 -7.43
CA LYS A 356 -6.82 -6.03 -8.74
C LYS A 356 -8.33 -6.24 -8.66
N GLU A 357 -8.80 -7.09 -7.75
CA GLU A 357 -10.22 -7.39 -7.56
C GLU A 357 -11.03 -6.10 -7.30
N LYS A 358 -10.50 -5.19 -6.47
CA LYS A 358 -11.15 -3.90 -6.18
C LYS A 358 -11.21 -3.01 -7.42
N LEU A 359 -10.13 -2.91 -8.19
CA LEU A 359 -10.11 -2.09 -9.41
C LEU A 359 -11.00 -2.67 -10.52
N GLU A 360 -11.05 -4.00 -10.67
CA GLU A 360 -11.97 -4.67 -11.60
C GLU A 360 -13.44 -4.45 -11.21
N LYS A 361 -13.76 -4.53 -9.91
CA LYS A 361 -15.09 -4.18 -9.40
C LYS A 361 -15.44 -2.72 -9.67
N ALA A 362 -14.49 -1.80 -9.55
CA ALA A 362 -14.71 -0.39 -9.88
C ALA A 362 -15.11 -0.23 -11.37
N ILE A 363 -14.41 -0.91 -12.29
CA ILE A 363 -14.72 -0.90 -13.72
C ILE A 363 -16.14 -1.42 -13.98
N SER A 364 -16.50 -2.59 -13.44
CA SER A 364 -17.86 -3.14 -13.59
C SER A 364 -18.92 -2.17 -13.06
N HIS A 365 -18.69 -1.56 -11.90
CA HIS A 365 -19.65 -0.60 -11.33
C HIS A 365 -19.79 0.67 -12.17
N TYR A 366 -18.71 1.17 -12.78
CA TYR A 366 -18.78 2.28 -13.71
C TYR A 366 -19.56 1.92 -14.99
N GLN A 367 -19.33 0.73 -15.54
CA GLN A 367 -20.03 0.23 -16.74
C GLN A 367 -21.53 0.01 -16.51
N GLU A 368 -21.90 -0.45 -15.31
CA GLU A 368 -23.29 -0.69 -14.91
C GLU A 368 -23.99 0.57 -14.38
N SER A 369 -23.24 1.67 -14.15
CA SER A 369 -23.79 2.92 -13.64
C SER A 369 -24.78 3.56 -14.63
N TYR A 370 -25.75 4.31 -14.10
CA TYR A 370 -26.72 5.07 -14.90
C TYR A 370 -26.07 6.00 -15.94
N ASN A 371 -24.86 6.47 -15.66
CA ASN A 371 -24.14 7.44 -16.48
C ASN A 371 -23.00 6.80 -17.29
N SER A 372 -23.03 5.47 -17.49
CA SER A 372 -21.94 4.72 -18.15
C SER A 372 -21.56 5.21 -19.55
N LYS A 373 -22.48 5.89 -20.25
CA LYS A 373 -22.25 6.50 -21.57
C LYS A 373 -21.58 7.87 -21.53
N HIS A 374 -21.49 8.52 -20.36
CA HIS A 374 -20.86 9.84 -20.25
C HIS A 374 -19.34 9.69 -20.37
N ALA A 375 -18.70 10.59 -21.14
CA ALA A 375 -17.26 10.59 -21.38
C ALA A 375 -16.43 10.57 -20.08
N ARG A 376 -16.91 11.21 -19.01
CA ARG A 376 -16.26 11.18 -17.70
C ARG A 376 -16.18 9.78 -17.08
N ILE A 377 -17.20 8.96 -17.26
CA ILE A 377 -17.23 7.59 -16.72
C ILE A 377 -16.27 6.72 -17.54
N THR A 378 -16.24 6.91 -18.85
CA THR A 378 -15.22 6.31 -19.72
C THR A 378 -13.81 6.69 -19.26
N ASN A 379 -13.57 7.95 -18.91
CA ASN A 379 -12.27 8.39 -18.37
C ASN A 379 -11.93 7.73 -17.03
N LYS A 380 -12.89 7.58 -16.11
CA LYS A 380 -12.70 6.82 -14.86
C LYS A 380 -12.33 5.36 -15.13
N ILE A 381 -12.98 4.72 -16.11
CA ILE A 381 -12.64 3.35 -16.54
C ILE A 381 -11.20 3.29 -17.06
N HIS A 382 -10.81 4.17 -17.98
CA HIS A 382 -9.45 4.24 -18.52
C HIS A 382 -8.41 4.46 -17.42
N SER A 383 -8.69 5.40 -16.51
CA SER A 383 -7.82 5.66 -15.36
C SER A 383 -7.68 4.42 -14.47
N THR A 384 -8.77 3.68 -14.25
CA THR A 384 -8.76 2.45 -13.44
C THR A 384 -7.96 1.34 -14.12
N GLN A 385 -8.10 1.15 -15.43
CA GLN A 385 -7.30 0.20 -16.22
C GLN A 385 -5.80 0.54 -16.12
N LEU A 386 -5.44 1.81 -16.24
CA LEU A 386 -4.05 2.26 -16.07
C LEU A 386 -3.53 1.99 -14.66
N CYS A 387 -4.35 2.14 -13.61
CA CYS A 387 -3.97 1.74 -12.25
C CYS A 387 -3.71 0.22 -12.11
N ILE A 388 -4.47 -0.61 -12.82
CA ILE A 388 -4.21 -2.07 -12.88
C ILE A 388 -2.88 -2.34 -13.59
N ALA A 389 -2.58 -1.65 -14.69
CA ALA A 389 -1.29 -1.78 -15.37
C ALA A 389 -0.13 -1.34 -14.48
N ILE A 390 -0.26 -0.22 -13.75
CA ILE A 390 0.71 0.22 -12.73
C ILE A 390 0.91 -0.88 -11.69
N LEU A 391 -0.18 -1.45 -11.15
CA LEU A 391 -0.12 -2.51 -10.14
C LEU A 391 0.71 -3.70 -10.63
N PHE A 392 0.48 -4.19 -11.84
CA PHE A 392 1.20 -5.33 -12.38
C PHE A 392 2.67 -5.02 -12.65
N LEU A 393 2.97 -3.95 -13.36
CA LEU A 393 4.35 -3.59 -13.70
C LEU A 393 5.19 -3.22 -12.47
N PHE A 394 4.56 -2.58 -11.47
CA PHE A 394 5.26 -2.11 -10.28
C PHE A 394 5.41 -3.20 -9.20
N ALA A 395 4.44 -4.12 -9.08
CA ALA A 395 4.41 -5.11 -8.01
C ALA A 395 4.85 -6.52 -8.42
N ASN A 396 4.69 -6.91 -9.69
CA ASN A 396 5.14 -8.21 -10.19
C ASN A 396 5.44 -8.19 -11.71
N PRO A 397 6.58 -7.66 -12.16
CA PRO A 397 6.93 -7.59 -13.58
C PRO A 397 7.34 -8.98 -14.11
N GLU A 398 6.39 -9.91 -14.20
CA GLU A 398 6.49 -11.15 -14.97
C GLU A 398 6.10 -10.88 -16.45
N ASN A 399 6.51 -11.74 -17.39
CA ASN A 399 6.23 -11.55 -18.83
C ASN A 399 4.73 -11.32 -19.12
N ASP A 400 3.84 -12.05 -18.45
CA ASP A 400 2.38 -11.89 -18.61
C ASP A 400 1.89 -10.51 -18.19
N SER A 401 2.54 -9.89 -17.19
CA SER A 401 2.20 -8.54 -16.72
C SER A 401 2.54 -7.46 -17.74
N VAL A 402 3.64 -7.66 -18.49
CA VAL A 402 4.04 -6.76 -19.59
C VAL A 402 3.02 -6.83 -20.71
N VAL A 403 2.65 -8.04 -21.14
CA VAL A 403 1.66 -8.25 -22.22
C VAL A 403 0.31 -7.62 -21.87
N ILE A 404 -0.20 -7.85 -20.64
CA ILE A 404 -1.47 -7.26 -20.18
C ILE A 404 -1.40 -5.72 -20.19
N ALA A 405 -0.29 -5.14 -19.72
CA ALA A 405 -0.14 -3.68 -19.70
C ALA A 405 0.02 -3.08 -21.11
N GLU A 406 0.69 -3.78 -22.03
CA GLU A 406 0.78 -3.40 -23.44
C GLU A 406 -0.59 -3.41 -24.11
N GLU A 407 -1.39 -4.45 -23.90
CA GLU A 407 -2.76 -4.54 -24.41
C GLU A 407 -3.61 -3.37 -23.89
N MET A 408 -3.57 -3.10 -22.57
CA MET A 408 -4.29 -1.97 -21.97
C MET A 408 -3.87 -0.62 -22.57
N ILE A 409 -2.57 -0.36 -22.74
CA ILE A 409 -2.10 0.89 -23.36
C ILE A 409 -2.48 0.96 -24.85
N SER A 410 -2.44 -0.15 -25.58
CA SER A 410 -2.72 -0.17 -27.02
C SER A 410 -4.15 0.26 -27.35
N THR A 411 -5.09 0.00 -26.42
CA THR A 411 -6.49 0.42 -26.54
C THR A 411 -6.71 1.89 -26.21
N LEU A 412 -5.70 2.59 -25.67
CA LEU A 412 -5.78 3.97 -25.21
C LEU A 412 -4.92 4.90 -26.08
N SER A 413 -5.53 5.96 -26.61
CA SER A 413 -4.82 7.01 -27.34
C SER A 413 -4.58 8.23 -26.44
N ASP A 414 -3.32 8.60 -26.25
CA ASP A 414 -2.88 9.73 -25.42
C ASP A 414 -3.61 11.05 -25.77
N ALA A 415 -3.86 11.29 -27.07
CA ALA A 415 -4.45 12.54 -27.55
C ALA A 415 -5.80 12.87 -26.89
N HIS A 416 -6.57 11.85 -26.50
CA HIS A 416 -7.95 12.00 -26.00
C HIS A 416 -8.06 11.83 -24.48
N LEU A 417 -6.94 11.64 -23.78
CA LEU A 417 -6.95 11.46 -22.33
C LEU A 417 -6.96 12.81 -21.61
N TYR A 418 -7.68 12.86 -20.49
CA TYR A 418 -7.63 13.99 -19.55
C TYR A 418 -6.33 13.97 -18.74
N GLN A 419 -5.98 15.10 -18.14
CA GLN A 419 -4.62 15.34 -17.63
C GLN A 419 -4.17 14.32 -16.56
N GLU A 420 -5.05 13.95 -15.64
CA GLU A 420 -4.72 12.92 -14.65
C GLU A 420 -4.48 11.54 -15.29
N THR A 421 -5.34 11.17 -16.23
CA THR A 421 -5.25 9.90 -16.96
C THR A 421 -4.01 9.88 -17.86
N LYS A 422 -3.63 11.02 -18.46
CA LYS A 422 -2.37 11.22 -19.19
C LYS A 422 -1.14 11.02 -18.32
N CYS A 423 -1.18 11.51 -17.08
CA CYS A 423 -0.12 11.27 -16.11
C CYS A 423 0.07 9.76 -15.88
N ARG A 424 -1.03 9.03 -15.59
CA ARG A 424 -0.99 7.58 -15.37
C ARG A 424 -0.53 6.83 -16.61
N PHE A 425 -1.00 7.24 -17.80
CA PHE A 425 -0.62 6.66 -19.09
C PHE A 425 0.88 6.82 -19.38
N SER A 426 1.41 8.03 -19.19
CA SER A 426 2.84 8.32 -19.34
C SER A 426 3.68 7.51 -18.34
N PHE A 427 3.17 7.31 -17.12
CA PHE A 427 3.85 6.53 -16.11
C PHE A 427 3.86 5.03 -16.45
N VAL A 428 2.75 4.44 -16.90
CA VAL A 428 2.73 3.04 -17.35
C VAL A 428 3.67 2.83 -18.53
N LYS A 429 3.72 3.77 -19.51
CA LYS A 429 4.70 3.74 -20.59
C LYS A 429 6.14 3.70 -20.08
N ALA A 430 6.46 4.51 -19.07
CA ALA A 430 7.79 4.51 -18.48
C ALA A 430 8.13 3.14 -17.85
N LEU A 431 7.19 2.53 -17.13
CA LEU A 431 7.37 1.21 -16.52
C LEU A 431 7.54 0.10 -17.57
N LEU A 432 6.77 0.13 -18.66
CA LEU A 432 6.93 -0.81 -19.78
C LEU A 432 8.31 -0.71 -20.42
N LEU A 433 8.73 0.51 -20.74
CA LEU A 433 10.04 0.76 -21.35
C LEU A 433 11.19 0.35 -20.42
N GLN A 434 11.01 0.48 -19.10
CA GLN A 434 11.94 -0.03 -18.11
C GLN A 434 12.03 -1.57 -18.17
N CYS A 435 10.91 -2.28 -18.23
CA CYS A 435 10.88 -3.73 -18.38
C CYS A 435 11.52 -4.20 -19.70
N GLN A 436 11.47 -3.37 -20.74
CA GLN A 436 12.08 -3.62 -22.06
C GLN A 436 13.55 -3.14 -22.16
N TYR A 437 14.18 -2.72 -21.06
CA TYR A 437 15.56 -2.21 -21.01
C TYR A 437 15.83 -0.95 -21.87
N SER A 438 14.79 -0.15 -22.15
CA SER A 438 14.91 1.12 -22.87
C SER A 438 15.01 2.31 -21.90
N ASN A 439 16.12 2.38 -21.15
CA ASN A 439 16.28 3.28 -20.00
C ASN A 439 16.08 4.77 -20.34
N GLU A 440 16.66 5.27 -21.44
CA GLU A 440 16.50 6.69 -21.80
C GLU A 440 15.04 7.07 -22.11
N ALA A 441 14.33 6.20 -22.84
CA ALA A 441 12.92 6.43 -23.17
C ALA A 441 12.03 6.31 -21.93
N ALA A 442 12.34 5.38 -21.03
CA ALA A 442 11.69 5.23 -19.73
C ALA A 442 11.86 6.51 -18.89
N ILE A 443 13.09 7.04 -18.79
CA ILE A 443 13.38 8.28 -18.05
C ILE A 443 12.60 9.48 -18.62
N ARG A 444 12.55 9.63 -19.95
CA ARG A 444 11.79 10.71 -20.59
C ARG A 444 10.30 10.65 -20.25
N ASN A 445 9.70 9.47 -20.34
CA ASN A 445 8.27 9.27 -20.01
C ASN A 445 8.00 9.48 -18.51
N ALA A 446 8.89 9.00 -17.63
CA ALA A 446 8.75 9.19 -16.19
C ALA A 446 8.89 10.67 -15.79
N LYS A 447 9.80 11.43 -16.42
CA LYS A 447 9.90 12.89 -16.20
C LYS A 447 8.63 13.62 -16.67
N HIS A 448 8.10 13.28 -17.84
CA HIS A 448 6.85 13.84 -18.33
C HIS A 448 5.67 13.54 -17.38
N ALA A 449 5.54 12.29 -16.92
CA ALA A 449 4.54 11.90 -15.94
C ALA A 449 4.72 12.68 -14.62
N LEU A 450 5.97 12.90 -14.18
CA LEU A 450 6.26 13.64 -12.95
C LEU A 450 5.79 15.10 -13.05
N ASP A 451 5.99 15.74 -14.19
CA ASP A 451 5.55 17.13 -14.41
C ASP A 451 4.03 17.22 -14.46
N LEU A 452 3.35 16.29 -15.13
CA LEU A 452 1.90 16.17 -15.09
C LEU A 452 1.38 15.94 -13.65
N ALA A 453 2.03 15.06 -12.88
CA ALA A 453 1.66 14.81 -11.49
C ALA A 453 1.78 16.07 -10.62
N LYS A 454 2.79 16.92 -10.85
CA LYS A 454 2.91 18.21 -10.15
C LYS A 454 1.81 19.17 -10.54
N ILE A 455 1.52 19.31 -11.83
CA ILE A 455 0.48 20.22 -12.37
C ILE A 455 -0.89 19.82 -11.82
N CYS A 456 -1.21 18.54 -11.82
CA CYS A 456 -2.51 18.03 -11.38
C CYS A 456 -2.60 17.74 -9.87
N GLY A 457 -1.55 18.00 -9.09
CA GLY A 457 -1.60 17.75 -7.65
C GLY A 457 -1.71 16.27 -7.26
N LEU A 458 -1.22 15.37 -8.10
CA LEU A 458 -1.30 13.92 -7.90
C LEU A 458 -0.19 13.45 -6.94
N HIS A 459 -0.44 13.62 -5.64
CA HIS A 459 0.55 13.39 -4.58
C HIS A 459 1.09 11.94 -4.53
N VAL A 460 0.24 10.95 -4.79
CA VAL A 460 0.59 9.53 -4.72
C VAL A 460 1.38 9.11 -5.97
N GLU A 461 0.88 9.45 -7.15
CA GLU A 461 1.53 9.23 -8.44
C GLU A 461 2.92 9.88 -8.46
N LYS A 462 3.04 11.11 -7.94
CA LYS A 462 4.34 11.77 -7.79
C LYS A 462 5.33 10.92 -7.01
N GLN A 463 4.94 10.28 -5.91
CA GLN A 463 5.82 9.42 -5.12
C GLN A 463 6.21 8.15 -5.88
N LEU A 464 5.24 7.52 -6.56
CA LEU A 464 5.47 6.35 -7.44
C LEU A 464 6.51 6.65 -8.51
N ILE A 465 6.30 7.76 -9.22
CA ILE A 465 7.14 8.19 -10.35
C ILE A 465 8.55 8.54 -9.86
N VAL A 466 8.69 9.25 -8.73
CA VAL A 466 10.01 9.54 -8.15
C VAL A 466 10.73 8.24 -7.76
N LYS A 467 10.02 7.24 -7.22
CA LYS A 467 10.62 5.94 -6.89
C LYS A 467 11.11 5.20 -8.15
N CYS A 468 10.34 5.26 -9.24
CA CYS A 468 10.74 4.71 -10.55
C CYS A 468 11.95 5.44 -11.15
N LEU A 469 11.96 6.77 -11.15
CA LEU A 469 13.10 7.55 -11.65
C LEU A 469 14.40 7.21 -10.91
N LYS A 470 14.33 7.07 -9.58
CA LYS A 470 15.50 6.65 -8.79
C LYS A 470 16.00 5.27 -9.24
N SER A 471 15.13 4.29 -9.49
CA SER A 471 15.59 2.97 -9.92
C SER A 471 16.20 2.97 -11.32
N LEU A 472 15.73 3.85 -12.22
CA LEU A 472 16.28 4.02 -13.56
C LEU A 472 17.66 4.71 -13.58
N GLU A 473 17.94 5.60 -12.62
CA GLU A 473 19.23 6.33 -12.55
C GLU A 473 20.39 5.47 -12.00
N TYR A 474 20.10 4.32 -11.39
CA TYR A 474 21.11 3.38 -10.87
C TYR A 474 21.37 2.17 -11.78
N MET A 475 20.68 2.05 -12.92
CA MET A 475 20.89 1.02 -13.95
C MET A 475 21.65 1.60 -15.13
#